data_AF-A0A1R1JQI5-F1
#
_entry.id   AF-A0A1R1JQI5-F1
#
_cell.length_a   1.000
_cell.length_b   1.000
_cell.length_c   1.000
_cell.angle_alpha   90.00
_cell.angle_beta   90.00
_cell.angle_gamma   90.00
#
_symmetry.space_group_name_H-M   'P 1'
#
loop_
_entity.id
_entity.type
_entity.pdbx_description
1 polymer ?
#
loop_
_entity_poly.entity_id
_entity_poly.type
_entity_poly.pdbx_seq_one_letter_code
_entity_poly.pdbx_strand_id
1 'polypeptide(L)'
;MSAYISNFDASHFPYITTPDNSLRVILEMFQDVGAKGEHTGAPNTGTFYGGGIFSFFSGTSYAYSSAQAPGHAFVASGDLHYFFPPLSGHKGDGPTSHTLWGTLDSLTLGSGVDKGGHILDPFITFVFDEPLHGDVADGRENVTHDIMWGLMNGSVEGATDSIGTVPHGGLMGALENNGLDVDMSIADLVGHNFATETDLALAA
;
A
#
# COMPACT_ATOMS: atom_id res chain seq x y z
N MET A 1 13.83 -5.64 9.93
CA MET A 1 12.65 -5.03 9.29
C MET A 1 12.22 -3.77 10.02
N SER A 2 12.29 -2.66 9.32
CA SER A 2 11.81 -1.34 9.68
C SER A 2 11.16 -0.67 8.47
N ALA A 3 10.10 0.10 8.71
CA ALA A 3 9.46 0.94 7.71
C ALA A 3 9.86 2.39 7.95
N TYR A 4 10.02 3.16 6.87
CA TYR A 4 10.34 4.58 6.97
C TYR A 4 9.71 5.38 5.82
N ILE A 5 9.54 6.68 6.06
CA ILE A 5 9.07 7.63 5.05
C ILE A 5 10.29 8.05 4.22
N SER A 6 10.31 7.67 2.95
CA SER A 6 11.40 8.03 2.02
C SER A 6 11.17 9.38 1.35
N ASN A 7 9.91 9.77 1.17
CA ASN A 7 9.53 11.05 0.59
C ASN A 7 8.14 11.47 1.07
N PHE A 8 7.91 12.77 1.15
CA PHE A 8 6.58 13.35 1.36
C PHE A 8 6.46 14.71 0.67
N ASP A 9 5.25 15.08 0.27
CA ASP A 9 4.91 16.40 -0.26
C ASP A 9 3.67 16.95 0.44
N ALA A 10 3.90 17.89 1.35
CA ALA A 10 2.85 18.53 2.13
C ALA A 10 1.82 19.29 1.27
N SER A 11 2.17 19.67 0.03
CA SER A 11 1.23 20.34 -0.86
C SER A 11 0.14 19.43 -1.41
N HIS A 12 0.34 18.11 -1.34
CA HIS A 12 -0.61 17.07 -1.75
C HIS A 12 -1.24 16.35 -0.55
N PHE A 13 -1.01 16.81 0.68
CA PHE A 13 -1.60 16.20 1.86
C PHE A 13 -3.14 16.25 1.81
N PRO A 14 -3.82 15.20 2.32
CA PRO A 14 -5.28 15.18 2.36
C PRO A 14 -5.81 16.30 3.27
N TYR A 15 -6.87 16.96 2.80
CA TYR A 15 -7.56 18.06 3.49
C TYR A 15 -6.62 19.21 3.91
N ILE A 16 -6.65 19.60 5.19
CA ILE A 16 -5.88 20.72 5.76
C ILE A 16 -4.74 20.22 6.67
N THR A 17 -4.27 18.98 6.45
CA THR A 17 -3.19 18.40 7.26
C THR A 17 -1.84 19.02 6.91
N THR A 18 -0.92 19.01 7.87
CA THR A 18 0.44 19.54 7.75
C THR A 18 1.45 18.51 8.24
N PRO A 19 2.76 18.69 7.97
CA PRO A 19 3.80 17.79 8.47
C PRO A 19 3.88 17.69 10.00
N ASP A 20 3.28 18.63 10.74
CA ASP A 20 3.20 18.62 12.21
C ASP A 20 2.09 17.69 12.72
N ASN A 21 1.16 17.26 11.86
CA ASN A 21 0.19 16.24 12.21
C ASN A 21 0.84 14.86 12.27
N SER A 22 0.29 13.98 13.12
CA SER A 22 0.75 12.61 13.19
C SER A 22 0.50 11.87 11.88
N LEU A 23 1.34 10.89 11.59
CA LEU A 23 1.16 10.01 10.44
C LEU A 23 -0.22 9.33 10.47
N ARG A 24 -0.69 8.90 11.64
CA ARG A 24 -2.02 8.32 11.84
C ARG A 24 -3.11 9.25 11.34
N VAL A 25 -3.09 10.52 11.77
CA VAL A 25 -4.08 11.53 11.35
C VAL A 25 -4.06 11.71 9.83
N ILE A 26 -2.88 11.77 9.22
CA ILE A 26 -2.78 11.94 7.76
C ILE A 26 -3.32 10.71 7.01
N LEU A 27 -3.02 9.50 7.48
CA LEU A 27 -3.52 8.26 6.88
C LEU A 27 -5.03 8.08 7.07
N GLU A 28 -5.58 8.46 8.22
CA GLU A 28 -7.03 8.47 8.46
C GLU A 28 -7.73 9.49 7.55
N MET A 29 -7.14 10.68 7.36
CA MET A 29 -7.64 11.68 6.42
C MET A 29 -7.57 11.21 4.96
N PHE A 30 -6.54 10.42 4.60
CA PHE A 30 -6.47 9.75 3.31
C PHE A 30 -7.57 8.69 3.15
N GLN A 31 -7.85 7.91 4.19
CA GLN A 31 -8.98 6.99 4.22
C GLN A 31 -10.33 7.72 4.04
N ASP A 32 -10.50 8.88 4.67
CA ASP A 32 -11.74 9.67 4.56
C ASP A 32 -11.99 10.25 3.16
N VAL A 33 -10.93 10.53 2.38
CA VAL A 33 -11.10 10.87 0.95
C VAL A 33 -11.40 9.65 0.09
N GLY A 34 -11.10 8.44 0.57
CA GLY A 34 -11.29 7.18 -0.14
C GLY A 34 -12.76 6.76 -0.28
N ALA A 35 -13.01 5.80 -1.19
CA ALA A 35 -14.34 5.28 -1.44
C ALA A 35 -14.53 3.91 -0.77
N LYS A 36 -15.20 3.90 0.39
CA LYS A 36 -15.43 2.69 1.18
C LYS A 36 -16.13 1.60 0.38
N GLY A 37 -15.49 0.44 0.26
CA GLY A 37 -16.04 -0.73 -0.43
C GLY A 37 -16.07 -0.62 -1.96
N GLU A 38 -15.40 0.38 -2.54
CA GLU A 38 -15.46 0.67 -3.99
C GLU A 38 -15.17 -0.55 -4.85
N HIS A 39 -14.13 -1.32 -4.53
CA HIS A 39 -13.75 -2.48 -5.34
C HIS A 39 -14.85 -3.54 -5.46
N THR A 40 -15.83 -3.54 -4.55
CA THR A 40 -17.03 -4.41 -4.61
C THR A 40 -18.23 -3.74 -5.30
N GLY A 41 -18.33 -2.39 -5.23
CA GLY A 41 -19.49 -1.63 -5.70
C GLY A 41 -19.37 -1.00 -7.09
N ALA A 42 -18.15 -0.72 -7.55
CA ALA A 42 -17.84 -0.25 -8.90
C ALA A 42 -16.56 -0.96 -9.40
N PRO A 43 -16.62 -1.80 -10.44
CA PRO A 43 -15.47 -2.63 -10.82
C PRO A 43 -14.28 -1.76 -11.29
N ASN A 44 -13.32 -1.59 -10.40
CA ASN A 44 -12.04 -0.96 -10.67
C ASN A 44 -10.93 -1.93 -10.27
N THR A 45 -10.24 -2.50 -11.26
CA THR A 45 -9.30 -3.61 -11.07
C THR A 45 -7.87 -3.17 -10.80
N GLY A 46 -7.59 -1.87 -10.83
CA GLY A 46 -6.21 -1.38 -10.90
C GLY A 46 -5.46 -1.92 -12.13
N THR A 47 -4.13 -1.81 -12.13
CA THR A 47 -3.27 -2.29 -13.22
C THR A 47 -1.91 -2.71 -12.70
N PHE A 48 -1.41 -3.86 -13.16
CA PHE A 48 -0.02 -4.30 -12.94
C PHE A 48 0.91 -3.70 -14.00
N TYR A 49 2.13 -3.35 -13.59
CA TYR A 49 3.19 -2.80 -14.44
C TYR A 49 4.49 -3.56 -14.26
N GLY A 50 5.42 -3.41 -15.21
CA GLY A 50 6.74 -4.05 -15.18
C GLY A 50 6.77 -5.56 -15.41
N GLY A 51 5.60 -6.20 -15.51
CA GLY A 51 5.47 -7.55 -16.03
C GLY A 51 5.68 -7.63 -17.55
N GLY A 52 5.94 -8.83 -18.07
CA GLY A 52 6.00 -9.05 -19.52
C GLY A 52 4.68 -8.72 -20.24
N ILE A 53 4.70 -8.68 -21.58
CA ILE A 53 3.56 -8.32 -22.45
C ILE A 53 2.23 -9.06 -22.16
N PHE A 54 2.27 -10.18 -21.42
CA PHE A 54 1.12 -11.01 -21.06
C PHE A 54 0.81 -11.05 -19.55
N SER A 55 1.46 -10.21 -18.75
CA SER A 55 1.40 -10.27 -17.29
C SER A 55 0.30 -9.37 -16.72
N PHE A 56 -0.96 -9.78 -16.90
CA PHE A 56 -2.12 -9.06 -16.36
C PHE A 56 -2.34 -9.26 -14.85
N PHE A 57 -1.67 -10.26 -14.27
CA PHE A 57 -1.85 -10.71 -12.88
C PHE A 57 -0.55 -10.73 -12.08
N SER A 58 0.50 -10.09 -12.59
CA SER A 58 1.77 -9.96 -11.87
C SER A 58 2.61 -8.83 -12.44
N GLY A 59 3.52 -8.31 -11.64
CA GLY A 59 4.41 -7.23 -12.07
C GLY A 59 5.27 -6.70 -10.94
N THR A 60 6.18 -5.78 -11.31
CA THR A 60 7.03 -5.10 -10.34
C THR A 60 6.31 -3.98 -9.59
N SER A 61 5.12 -3.61 -10.06
CA SER A 61 4.23 -2.71 -9.33
C SER A 61 2.76 -2.95 -9.68
N TYR A 62 1.89 -2.53 -8.79
CA TYR A 62 0.45 -2.45 -8.98
C TYR A 62 -0.01 -1.05 -8.63
N ALA A 63 -0.75 -0.43 -9.55
CA ALA A 63 -1.31 0.89 -9.37
C ALA A 63 -2.84 0.82 -9.30
N TYR A 64 -3.41 1.64 -8.42
CA TYR A 64 -4.83 1.82 -8.28
C TYR A 64 -5.14 3.30 -8.12
N SER A 65 -6.12 3.79 -8.89
CA SER A 65 -6.71 5.10 -8.70
C SER A 65 -8.21 4.90 -8.55
N SER A 66 -8.80 5.38 -7.47
CA SER A 66 -10.24 5.29 -7.25
C SER A 66 -11.00 5.99 -8.38
N ALA A 67 -12.11 5.38 -8.81
CA ALA A 67 -13.02 5.94 -9.79
C ALA A 67 -14.09 6.83 -9.12
N GLN A 68 -14.32 6.66 -7.83
CA GLN A 68 -15.31 7.41 -7.03
C GLN A 68 -14.70 8.52 -6.18
N ALA A 69 -13.41 8.41 -5.84
CA ALA A 69 -12.67 9.30 -4.97
C ALA A 69 -11.36 9.75 -5.66
N PRO A 70 -11.36 10.84 -6.45
CA PRO A 70 -10.19 11.23 -7.24
C PRO A 70 -8.94 11.55 -6.40
N GLY A 71 -9.11 11.86 -5.11
CA GLY A 71 -8.03 12.06 -4.14
C GLY A 71 -7.38 10.77 -3.62
N HIS A 72 -7.86 9.59 -4.03
CA HIS A 72 -7.43 8.30 -3.49
C HIS A 72 -6.79 7.42 -4.56
N ALA A 73 -5.47 7.37 -4.55
CA ALA A 73 -4.67 6.50 -5.39
C ALA A 73 -3.45 5.97 -4.63
N PHE A 74 -2.98 4.79 -5.03
CA PHE A 74 -1.75 4.23 -4.52
C PHE A 74 -1.01 3.42 -5.59
N VAL A 75 0.32 3.36 -5.45
CA VAL A 75 1.20 2.49 -6.22
C VAL A 75 2.02 1.67 -5.24
N ALA A 76 1.86 0.36 -5.31
CA ALA A 76 2.66 -0.62 -4.57
C ALA A 76 3.75 -1.16 -5.48
N SER A 77 4.99 -1.21 -5.00
CA SER A 77 6.13 -1.72 -5.78
C SER A 77 6.81 -2.87 -5.04
N GLY A 78 7.26 -3.87 -5.80
CA GLY A 78 7.88 -5.09 -5.27
C GLY A 78 7.88 -6.20 -6.32
N ASP A 79 7.64 -7.45 -5.93
CA ASP A 79 7.34 -8.56 -6.84
C ASP A 79 5.94 -9.08 -6.50
N LEU A 80 4.93 -8.57 -7.22
CA LEU A 80 3.53 -8.72 -6.86
C LEU A 80 2.82 -9.67 -7.81
N HIS A 81 1.95 -10.51 -7.25
CA HIS A 81 1.18 -11.50 -7.98
C HIS A 81 -0.27 -11.51 -7.52
N TYR A 82 -1.17 -11.86 -8.43
CA TYR A 82 -2.58 -12.07 -8.16
C TYR A 82 -3.00 -13.48 -8.55
N PHE A 83 -3.43 -14.26 -7.57
CA PHE A 83 -3.94 -15.61 -7.80
C PHE A 83 -5.42 -15.54 -8.20
N PHE A 84 -5.71 -15.83 -9.47
CA PHE A 84 -7.07 -15.78 -10.03
C PHE A 84 -7.33 -16.93 -11.01
N PRO A 85 -7.54 -18.16 -10.51
CA PRO A 85 -7.75 -19.31 -11.39
C PRO A 85 -9.01 -19.17 -12.24
N PRO A 86 -8.99 -19.66 -13.51
CA PRO A 86 -7.88 -20.34 -14.17
C PRO A 86 -6.91 -19.39 -14.90
N LEU A 87 -7.07 -18.07 -14.76
CA LEU A 87 -6.32 -17.08 -15.53
C LEU A 87 -4.92 -16.80 -14.93
N SER A 88 -4.77 -16.99 -13.63
CA SER A 88 -3.50 -16.95 -12.91
C SER A 88 -3.50 -17.99 -11.79
N GLY A 89 -2.58 -18.95 -11.88
CA GLY A 89 -2.58 -20.18 -11.06
C GLY A 89 -3.66 -21.18 -11.46
N HIS A 90 -3.70 -22.35 -10.79
CA HIS A 90 -4.67 -23.40 -11.08
C HIS A 90 -5.63 -23.64 -9.90
N LYS A 91 -6.86 -24.00 -10.24
CA LYS A 91 -7.87 -24.38 -9.25
C LYS A 91 -7.44 -25.69 -8.59
N GLY A 92 -7.18 -25.65 -7.28
CA GLY A 92 -6.71 -26.80 -6.50
C GLY A 92 -5.27 -26.70 -6.02
N ASP A 93 -4.54 -25.64 -6.39
CA ASP A 93 -3.15 -25.42 -5.96
C ASP A 93 -3.00 -25.12 -4.45
N GLY A 94 -4.11 -24.89 -3.73
CA GLY A 94 -4.13 -24.62 -2.29
C GLY A 94 -4.59 -23.22 -1.89
N PRO A 95 -4.18 -22.12 -2.56
CA PRO A 95 -4.56 -20.77 -2.18
C PRO A 95 -6.04 -20.41 -2.42
N THR A 96 -6.54 -19.45 -1.64
CA THR A 96 -7.85 -18.82 -1.86
C THR A 96 -7.81 -17.98 -3.14
N SER A 97 -8.79 -18.15 -4.04
CA SER A 97 -8.91 -17.31 -5.25
C SER A 97 -8.99 -15.82 -4.90
N HIS A 98 -8.51 -14.94 -5.77
CA HIS A 98 -8.40 -13.49 -5.56
C HIS A 98 -7.43 -13.10 -4.43
N THR A 99 -6.32 -13.82 -4.29
CA THR A 99 -5.26 -13.47 -3.33
C THR A 99 -4.20 -12.62 -4.03
N LEU A 100 -3.87 -11.47 -3.45
CA LEU A 100 -2.69 -10.67 -3.80
C LEU A 100 -1.55 -11.15 -2.90
N TRP A 101 -0.38 -11.47 -3.48
CA TRP A 101 0.73 -12.05 -2.73
C TRP A 101 2.07 -11.64 -3.36
N GLY A 102 3.17 -12.06 -2.75
CA GLY A 102 4.52 -11.72 -3.16
C GLY A 102 5.16 -10.70 -2.22
N THR A 103 6.10 -9.91 -2.72
CA THR A 103 6.83 -8.91 -1.90
C THR A 103 6.34 -7.50 -2.14
N LEU A 104 6.27 -6.73 -1.05
CA LEU A 104 6.00 -5.29 -1.07
C LEU A 104 7.21 -4.54 -0.51
N ASP A 105 7.93 -3.85 -1.39
CA ASP A 105 9.15 -3.10 -1.07
C ASP A 105 8.82 -1.65 -0.70
N SER A 106 7.86 -1.05 -1.41
CA SER A 106 7.43 0.32 -1.15
C SER A 106 5.98 0.58 -1.55
N LEU A 107 5.40 1.61 -0.94
CA LEU A 107 4.04 2.05 -1.21
C LEU A 107 4.00 3.58 -1.28
N THR A 108 3.53 4.11 -2.41
CA THR A 108 3.28 5.55 -2.59
C THR A 108 1.79 5.82 -2.58
N LEU A 109 1.35 6.82 -1.81
CA LEU A 109 -0.03 7.28 -1.73
C LEU A 109 -0.17 8.69 -2.33
N GLY A 110 -1.32 8.98 -2.91
CA GLY A 110 -1.60 10.28 -3.54
C GLY A 110 -2.90 10.32 -4.31
N SER A 111 -2.96 11.19 -5.32
CA SER A 111 -4.07 11.25 -6.29
C SER A 111 -3.62 10.95 -7.70
N GLY A 112 -4.48 10.22 -8.43
CA GLY A 112 -4.31 9.86 -9.82
C GLY A 112 -3.13 8.91 -10.11
N VAL A 113 -3.18 8.25 -11.26
CA VAL A 113 -2.10 7.38 -11.77
C VAL A 113 -1.84 7.70 -13.24
N ASP A 114 -0.57 7.83 -13.62
CA ASP A 114 -0.15 8.06 -15.00
C ASP A 114 -0.14 6.76 -15.85
N LYS A 115 0.19 6.88 -17.14
CA LYS A 115 0.28 5.71 -18.03
C LYS A 115 1.47 4.80 -17.73
N GLY A 116 2.45 5.27 -16.98
CA GLY A 116 3.63 4.51 -16.55
C GLY A 116 3.43 3.75 -15.24
N GLY A 117 2.32 3.97 -14.53
CA GLY A 117 2.05 3.35 -13.24
C GLY A 117 2.63 4.13 -12.06
N HIS A 118 2.79 5.46 -12.20
CA HIS A 118 3.22 6.34 -11.12
C HIS A 118 2.05 7.19 -10.62
N ILE A 119 2.10 7.56 -9.33
CA ILE A 119 1.16 8.53 -8.76
C ILE A 119 1.41 9.91 -9.34
N LEU A 120 0.33 10.62 -9.74
CA LEU A 120 0.44 11.96 -10.31
C LEU A 120 0.79 13.02 -9.26
N ASP A 121 0.04 13.03 -8.16
CA ASP A 121 0.25 13.95 -7.04
C ASP A 121 0.57 13.13 -5.77
N PRO A 122 1.80 12.64 -5.62
CA PRO A 122 2.18 11.83 -4.46
C PRO A 122 2.28 12.71 -3.23
N PHE A 123 1.75 12.24 -2.10
CA PHE A 123 1.89 12.94 -0.82
C PHE A 123 2.82 12.22 0.14
N ILE A 124 2.94 10.89 0.07
CA ILE A 124 3.86 10.13 0.91
C ILE A 124 4.31 8.83 0.22
N THR A 125 5.56 8.45 0.46
CA THR A 125 6.11 7.14 0.09
C THR A 125 6.71 6.47 1.32
N PHE A 126 6.25 5.25 1.58
CA PHE A 126 6.85 4.34 2.57
C PHE A 126 7.78 3.35 1.88
N VAL A 127 8.91 3.07 2.51
CA VAL A 127 9.84 2.00 2.11
C VAL A 127 10.04 1.07 3.29
N PHE A 128 10.14 -0.23 3.00
CA PHE A 128 10.51 -1.27 3.96
C PHE A 128 11.95 -1.68 3.68
N ASP A 129 12.82 -1.62 4.71
CA ASP A 129 14.26 -1.95 4.58
C ASP A 129 14.50 -3.42 4.20
N GLU A 130 13.57 -4.29 4.59
CA GLU A 130 13.36 -5.65 4.14
C GLU A 130 11.92 -5.74 3.63
N PRO A 131 11.69 -6.32 2.43
CA PRO A 131 10.35 -6.37 1.85
C PRO A 131 9.34 -7.09 2.74
N LEU A 132 8.11 -6.57 2.82
CA LEU A 132 7.01 -7.33 3.40
C LEU A 132 6.72 -8.54 2.51
N HIS A 133 6.57 -9.71 3.11
CA HIS A 133 6.33 -10.95 2.37
C HIS A 133 4.93 -11.49 2.66
N GLY A 134 4.08 -11.52 1.63
CA GLY A 134 2.79 -12.18 1.66
C GLY A 134 2.87 -13.56 1.01
N ASP A 135 2.83 -14.62 1.82
CA ASP A 135 2.80 -15.99 1.29
C ASP A 135 1.44 -16.27 0.65
N VAL A 136 1.46 -16.86 -0.55
CA VAL A 136 0.25 -17.28 -1.25
C VAL A 136 -0.51 -18.37 -0.48
N ALA A 137 0.20 -19.19 0.31
CA ALA A 137 -0.39 -20.25 1.13
C ALA A 137 -1.29 -19.69 2.25
N ASP A 138 -0.99 -18.50 2.75
CA ASP A 138 -1.80 -17.78 3.74
C ASP A 138 -3.07 -17.18 3.11
N GLY A 139 -3.21 -17.25 1.79
CA GLY A 139 -4.38 -16.76 1.07
C GLY A 139 -4.60 -15.27 1.33
N ARG A 140 -5.85 -14.87 1.51
CA ARG A 140 -6.23 -13.44 1.68
C ARG A 140 -5.89 -12.87 3.05
N GLU A 141 -5.38 -13.68 3.97
CA GLU A 141 -4.94 -13.24 5.30
C GLU A 141 -3.50 -12.70 5.30
N ASN A 142 -2.77 -12.88 4.21
CA ASN A 142 -1.39 -12.43 4.09
C ASN A 142 -1.30 -10.89 4.08
N VAL A 143 -0.16 -10.36 4.55
CA VAL A 143 0.06 -8.91 4.73
C VAL A 143 -0.06 -8.11 3.43
N THR A 144 0.45 -8.63 2.31
CA THR A 144 0.37 -7.98 1.00
C THR A 144 -1.09 -7.86 0.56
N HIS A 145 -1.90 -8.91 0.75
CA HIS A 145 -3.33 -8.84 0.45
C HIS A 145 -4.05 -7.86 1.37
N ASP A 146 -3.83 -7.91 2.68
CA ASP A 146 -4.53 -7.10 3.67
C ASP A 146 -4.35 -5.59 3.41
N ILE A 147 -3.11 -5.15 3.16
CA ILE A 147 -2.79 -3.77 2.80
C ILE A 147 -3.51 -3.37 1.51
N MET A 148 -3.30 -4.13 0.44
CA MET A 148 -3.73 -3.76 -0.91
C MET A 148 -5.26 -3.78 -1.03
N TRP A 149 -5.89 -4.80 -0.45
CA TRP A 149 -7.33 -4.93 -0.41
C TRP A 149 -7.98 -3.81 0.42
N GLY A 150 -7.39 -3.46 1.57
CA GLY A 150 -7.80 -2.30 2.36
C GLY A 150 -7.81 -1.02 1.51
N LEU A 151 -6.68 -0.71 0.88
CA LEU A 151 -6.52 0.52 0.10
C LEU A 151 -7.45 0.56 -1.12
N MET A 152 -7.67 -0.56 -1.81
CA MET A 152 -8.65 -0.67 -2.91
C MET A 152 -10.10 -0.42 -2.45
N ASN A 153 -10.37 -0.62 -1.16
CA ASN A 153 -11.67 -0.35 -0.54
C ASN A 153 -11.66 0.92 0.31
N GLY A 154 -10.69 1.81 0.08
CA GLY A 154 -10.61 3.13 0.72
C GLY A 154 -10.28 3.06 2.22
N SER A 155 -9.58 2.04 2.70
CA SER A 155 -9.22 1.91 4.11
C SER A 155 -7.73 1.63 4.32
N VAL A 156 -7.12 2.37 5.25
CA VAL A 156 -5.73 2.16 5.69
C VAL A 156 -5.64 1.11 6.79
N GLU A 157 -6.75 0.73 7.41
CA GLU A 157 -6.85 -0.29 8.48
C GLU A 157 -7.18 -1.69 7.94
N GLY A 158 -7.41 -1.80 6.62
CA GLY A 158 -7.88 -3.02 5.96
C GLY A 158 -9.40 -3.05 5.76
N ALA A 159 -9.89 -4.04 5.00
CA ALA A 159 -11.31 -4.18 4.72
C ALA A 159 -11.73 -5.65 4.72
N THR A 160 -12.92 -5.95 5.26
CA THR A 160 -13.49 -7.30 5.13
C THR A 160 -13.82 -7.60 3.68
N ASP A 161 -13.40 -8.76 3.19
CA ASP A 161 -13.67 -9.18 1.81
C ASP A 161 -15.05 -9.85 1.64
N SER A 162 -15.37 -10.27 0.42
CA SER A 162 -16.65 -10.89 0.07
C SER A 162 -16.90 -12.27 0.68
N ILE A 163 -15.87 -12.95 1.21
CA ILE A 163 -16.00 -14.26 1.86
C ILE A 163 -15.85 -14.17 3.38
N GLY A 164 -15.67 -12.96 3.93
CA GLY A 164 -15.60 -12.70 5.36
C GLY A 164 -14.19 -12.76 5.95
N THR A 165 -13.13 -12.75 5.13
CA THR A 165 -11.76 -12.58 5.62
C THR A 165 -11.68 -11.24 6.32
N VAL A 166 -11.29 -11.24 7.59
CA VAL A 166 -11.18 -10.03 8.42
C VAL A 166 -9.79 -9.40 8.26
N PRO A 167 -9.69 -8.07 8.29
CA PRO A 167 -8.42 -7.39 8.13
C PRO A 167 -7.50 -7.59 9.34
N HIS A 168 -6.19 -7.50 9.09
CA HIS A 168 -5.13 -7.63 10.08
C HIS A 168 -4.42 -6.29 10.38
N GLY A 169 -5.11 -5.18 10.14
CA GLY A 169 -4.65 -3.81 10.41
C GLY A 169 -4.21 -3.04 9.17
N GLY A 170 -4.22 -3.67 7.98
CA GLY A 170 -3.95 -3.02 6.71
C GLY A 170 -2.59 -2.33 6.66
N LEU A 171 -2.54 -1.18 5.99
CA LEU A 171 -1.34 -0.34 5.93
C LEU A 171 -0.91 0.15 7.32
N MET A 172 -1.85 0.62 8.14
CA MET A 172 -1.54 1.19 9.45
C MET A 172 -0.83 0.16 10.33
N GLY A 173 -1.41 -1.03 10.47
CA GLY A 173 -0.82 -2.12 11.24
C GLY A 173 0.50 -2.60 10.66
N ALA A 174 0.65 -2.63 9.33
CA ALA A 174 1.92 -2.97 8.69
C ALA A 174 3.02 -1.96 9.03
N LEU A 175 2.73 -0.66 9.07
CA LEU A 175 3.72 0.37 9.44
C LEU A 175 4.13 0.25 10.92
N GLU A 176 3.15 0.10 11.82
CA GLU A 176 3.39 -0.06 13.26
C GLU A 176 4.19 -1.33 13.57
N ASN A 177 3.82 -2.46 12.96
CA ASN A 177 4.53 -3.73 13.13
C ASN A 177 5.97 -3.70 12.61
N ASN A 178 6.28 -2.74 11.73
CA ASN A 178 7.62 -2.49 11.20
C ASN A 178 8.26 -1.24 11.83
N GLY A 179 7.89 -0.91 13.06
CA GLY A 179 8.62 0.04 13.89
C GLY A 179 8.45 1.52 13.53
N LEU A 180 7.55 1.85 12.60
CA LEU A 180 7.18 3.24 12.33
C LEU A 180 6.15 3.68 13.34
N ASP A 181 6.50 4.64 14.21
CA ASP A 181 5.56 5.19 15.19
C ASP A 181 4.58 6.15 14.50
N VAL A 182 3.41 5.62 14.14
CA VAL A 182 2.39 6.38 13.41
C VAL A 182 1.79 7.53 14.23
N ASP A 183 2.01 7.57 15.55
CA ASP A 183 1.52 8.66 16.41
C ASP A 183 2.49 9.85 16.44
N MET A 184 3.71 9.72 15.89
CA MET A 184 4.63 10.82 15.65
C MET A 184 4.26 11.65 14.42
N SER A 185 4.68 12.92 14.43
CA SER A 185 4.51 13.83 13.29
C SER A 185 5.36 13.38 12.09
N ILE A 186 4.93 13.70 10.87
CA ILE A 186 5.73 13.42 9.67
C ILE A 186 7.10 14.10 9.74
N ALA A 187 7.12 15.35 10.23
CA ALA A 187 8.35 16.10 10.39
C ALA A 187 9.36 15.39 11.32
N ASP A 188 8.87 14.87 12.46
CA ASP A 188 9.71 14.15 13.41
C ASP A 188 10.16 12.79 12.85
N LEU A 189 9.25 12.03 12.23
CA LEU A 189 9.57 10.74 11.61
C LEU A 189 10.68 10.86 10.57
N VAL A 190 10.57 11.85 9.69
CA VAL A 190 11.57 12.10 8.65
C VAL A 190 12.88 12.62 9.28
N GLY A 191 12.80 13.52 10.27
CA GLY A 191 13.97 14.02 11.00
C GLY A 191 14.74 12.91 11.73
N HIS A 192 14.03 11.94 12.31
CA HIS A 192 14.62 10.77 12.97
C HIS A 192 15.40 9.88 11.99
N ASN A 193 14.86 9.63 10.78
CA ASN A 193 15.54 8.82 9.77
C ASN A 193 16.92 9.40 9.41
N PHE A 194 17.01 10.72 9.17
CA PHE A 194 18.27 11.39 8.85
C PHE A 194 19.29 11.39 9.99
N ALA A 195 18.82 11.50 11.24
CA ALA A 195 19.70 11.42 12.41
C ALA A 195 20.36 10.04 12.51
N THR A 196 19.59 8.97 12.31
CA THR A 196 20.11 7.59 12.35
C THR A 196 21.10 7.28 11.24
N GLU A 197 20.87 7.76 10.01
CA GLU A 197 21.84 7.59 8.90
C GLU A 197 23.13 8.36 9.15
N THR A 198 23.03 9.59 9.69
CA THR A 198 24.20 10.40 10.01
C THR A 198 25.04 9.76 11.11
N ASP A 199 24.39 9.21 12.15
CA ASP A 199 25.06 8.51 13.24
C ASP A 199 25.72 7.20 12.77
N LEU A 200 25.09 6.45 11.85
CA LEU A 200 25.68 5.27 11.22
C LEU A 200 26.88 5.62 10.34
N ALA A 201 26.80 6.72 9.57
CA ALA A 201 27.90 7.20 8.75
C ALA A 201 29.08 7.75 9.56
N LEU A 202 28.82 8.28 10.77
CA LEU A 202 29.87 8.74 11.70
C LEU A 202 30.54 7.60 12.48
N ALA A 203 29.85 6.46 12.63
CA ALA A 203 30.33 5.29 13.37
C ALA A 203 31.09 4.26 12.51
N ALA A 204 31.18 4.47 11.19
CA ALA A 204 31.81 3.58 10.21
C ALA A 204 33.27 3.95 9.87
#